data_AF-A0A945SNN5-F1
#
_entry.id   AF-A0A945SNN5-F1
#
_cell.length_a   1.000
_cell.length_b   1.000
_cell.length_c   1.000
_cell.angle_alpha   90.00
_cell.angle_beta   90.00
_cell.angle_gamma   90.00
#
_symmetry.space_group_name_H-M   'P 1'
#
loop_
_entity.id
_entity.type
_entity.pdbx_description
1 polymer ?
#
loop_
_entity_poly.entity_id
_entity_poly.type
_entity_poly.pdbx_seq_one_letter_code
_entity_poly.pdbx_strand_id
1 'polypeptide(L)'
;MTRPVEDWIHRAGEQCRDTGFGQLGDSLIAHARHEAGHHKLMIADLEALTGQWNERHSSAVIDPIAILQSSTPAGVRQYRDLHENIIAADTAFAQIALEYEIESLSLTYGAKLVTAADSALNDTARDGLTFLREHVALDAAHTLFNRREIKKLLVDRPDCLDALVNTGARALETYGQFVDDCIRAALAMDSRSPGRIIEHRLFEPPGPIAKNAPPEWLLWIRSLRSQILYDGGARPLFGPGGARYGDPDPADLENFHLALFENDLPIGAARLSLPGYNRSQSLVDPTFGQENINLCLASAGYRREDCAEASRLVLHADYRQGRIVQRLFGGLWALAAESGAKAIIAAVGTKNHQDRLFSMFGAQILNEAGSVDAPTFNDELRLALFPVDPDSPPEYGEVAYMQEFIVRSYNRPELAAAV
;
A
#
# COMPACT_ATOMS: atom_id res chain seq x y z
N MET A 1 3.01 -9.69 17.62
CA MET A 1 1.73 -10.08 17.00
C MET A 1 1.19 -11.37 17.61
N THR A 2 1.93 -12.49 17.55
CA THR A 2 1.39 -13.84 17.86
C THR A 2 1.44 -14.30 19.31
N ARG A 3 2.35 -13.76 20.15
CA ARG A 3 2.46 -14.16 21.58
C ARG A 3 1.13 -14.12 22.36
N PRO A 4 0.27 -13.09 22.21
CA PRO A 4 -0.95 -12.98 23.01
C PRO A 4 -2.18 -13.71 22.43
N VAL A 5 -2.07 -14.36 21.27
CA VAL A 5 -3.23 -14.92 20.55
C VAL A 5 -3.99 -15.95 21.39
N GLU A 6 -3.28 -16.89 22.01
CA GLU A 6 -3.85 -17.86 22.96
C GLU A 6 -4.68 -17.16 24.06
N ASP A 7 -4.11 -16.12 24.69
CA ASP A 7 -4.77 -15.38 25.78
C ASP A 7 -6.02 -14.64 25.30
N TRP A 8 -5.96 -14.01 24.11
CA TRP A 8 -7.12 -13.31 23.55
C TRP A 8 -8.28 -14.24 23.26
N ILE A 9 -8.02 -15.38 22.60
CA ILE A 9 -9.07 -16.36 22.28
C ILE A 9 -9.66 -16.92 23.58
N HIS A 10 -8.81 -17.22 24.57
CA HIS A 10 -9.24 -17.72 25.86
C HIS A 10 -10.16 -16.72 26.58
N ARG A 11 -9.71 -15.47 26.74
CA ARG A 11 -10.47 -14.40 27.42
C ARG A 11 -11.77 -14.06 26.69
N ALA A 12 -11.78 -14.07 25.35
CA ALA A 12 -13.00 -13.92 24.59
C ALA A 12 -13.99 -15.06 24.89
N GLY A 13 -13.49 -16.29 25.03
CA GLY A 13 -14.30 -17.44 25.40
C GLY A 13 -14.87 -17.37 26.82
N GLU A 14 -14.09 -16.89 27.79
CA GLU A 14 -14.57 -16.62 29.16
C GLU A 14 -15.67 -15.56 29.16
N GLN A 15 -15.45 -14.44 28.46
CA GLN A 15 -16.45 -13.39 28.34
C GLN A 15 -17.73 -13.89 27.64
N CYS A 16 -17.61 -14.76 26.62
CA CYS A 16 -18.76 -15.40 25.98
C CYS A 16 -19.57 -16.25 26.96
N ARG A 17 -18.92 -17.00 27.86
CA ARG A 17 -19.63 -17.77 28.90
C ARG A 17 -20.43 -16.85 29.82
N ASP A 18 -19.82 -15.76 30.24
CA ASP A 18 -20.43 -14.82 31.19
C ASP A 18 -21.58 -14.00 30.58
N THR A 19 -21.58 -13.83 29.26
CA THR A 19 -22.57 -13.01 28.52
C THR A 19 -23.65 -13.82 27.79
N GLY A 20 -23.76 -15.12 28.08
CA GLY A 20 -24.85 -15.97 27.58
C GLY A 20 -24.57 -16.68 26.24
N PHE A 21 -23.30 -16.71 25.82
CA PHE A 21 -22.80 -17.46 24.65
C PHE A 21 -21.99 -18.70 25.08
N GLY A 22 -22.46 -19.44 26.09
CA GLY A 22 -21.71 -20.51 26.75
C GLY A 22 -21.09 -21.55 25.82
N GLN A 23 -21.87 -22.08 24.86
CA GLN A 23 -21.36 -23.09 23.92
C GLN A 23 -20.23 -22.53 23.03
N LEU A 24 -20.37 -21.30 22.55
CA LEU A 24 -19.32 -20.64 21.77
C LEU A 24 -18.10 -20.36 22.64
N GLY A 25 -18.31 -19.96 23.90
CA GLY A 25 -17.22 -19.75 24.85
C GLY A 25 -16.39 -21.01 25.11
N ASP A 26 -17.05 -22.16 25.26
CA ASP A 26 -16.38 -23.47 25.36
C ASP A 26 -15.55 -23.79 24.11
N SER A 27 -16.13 -23.54 22.93
CA SER A 27 -15.48 -23.70 21.63
C SER A 27 -14.21 -22.83 21.50
N LEU A 28 -14.29 -21.55 21.88
CA LEU A 28 -13.15 -20.62 21.84
C LEU A 28 -12.04 -21.04 22.82
N ILE A 29 -12.37 -21.39 24.07
CA ILE A 29 -11.37 -21.84 25.06
C ILE A 29 -10.68 -23.13 24.60
N ALA A 30 -11.41 -24.04 23.96
CA ALA A 30 -10.81 -25.23 23.37
C ALA A 30 -9.86 -24.87 22.22
N HIS A 31 -10.27 -23.93 21.35
CA HIS A 31 -9.45 -23.44 20.24
C HIS A 31 -8.16 -22.76 20.73
N ALA A 32 -8.23 -21.92 21.76
CA ALA A 32 -7.07 -21.24 22.35
C ALA A 32 -5.92 -22.20 22.71
N ARG A 33 -6.25 -23.43 23.16
CA ARG A 33 -5.26 -24.44 23.53
C ARG A 33 -4.46 -24.97 22.34
N HIS A 34 -5.04 -24.96 21.13
CA HIS A 34 -4.31 -25.34 19.93
C HIS A 34 -3.27 -24.28 19.53
N GLU A 35 -3.52 -23.01 19.85
CA GLU A 35 -2.58 -21.90 19.57
C GLU A 35 -1.41 -21.79 20.55
N ALA A 36 -1.44 -22.61 21.62
CA ALA A 36 -0.47 -22.54 22.69
C ALA A 36 0.95 -22.80 22.19
N GLY A 37 1.80 -21.76 22.29
CA GLY A 37 3.20 -21.85 21.90
C GLY A 37 3.50 -21.64 20.42
N HIS A 38 2.52 -21.44 19.54
CA HIS A 38 2.75 -21.16 18.10
C HIS A 38 3.65 -19.94 17.86
N HIS A 39 3.61 -18.93 18.73
CA HIS A 39 4.51 -17.78 18.65
C HIS A 39 5.99 -18.13 18.73
N LYS A 40 6.36 -19.30 19.29
CA LYS A 40 7.75 -19.77 19.34
C LYS A 40 8.26 -20.20 17.97
N LEU A 41 7.37 -20.72 17.11
CA LEU A 41 7.69 -21.06 15.73
C LEU A 41 8.08 -19.80 14.95
N MET A 42 7.33 -18.70 15.12
CA MET A 42 7.69 -17.41 14.51
C MET A 42 9.06 -16.89 14.94
N ILE A 43 9.44 -17.08 16.21
CA ILE A 43 10.76 -16.66 16.71
C ILE A 43 11.85 -17.52 16.07
N ALA A 44 11.67 -18.84 16.04
CA ALA A 44 12.62 -19.76 15.40
C ALA A 44 12.75 -19.49 13.90
N ASP A 45 11.63 -19.25 13.21
CA ASP A 45 11.60 -18.90 11.79
C ASP A 45 12.37 -17.59 11.52
N LEU A 46 12.19 -16.56 12.37
CA LEU A 46 12.94 -15.30 12.26
C LEU A 46 14.45 -15.53 12.38
N GLU A 47 14.88 -16.31 13.38
CA GLU A 47 16.30 -16.64 13.59
C GLU A 47 16.87 -17.41 12.39
N ALA A 48 16.14 -18.41 11.88
CA ALA A 48 16.56 -19.19 10.72
C ALA A 48 16.66 -18.34 9.45
N LEU A 49 15.63 -17.54 9.14
CA LEU A 49 15.61 -16.68 7.95
C LEU A 49 16.68 -15.60 7.99
N THR A 50 16.88 -14.95 9.14
CA THR A 50 17.92 -13.92 9.30
C THR A 50 19.32 -14.50 9.23
N GLY A 51 19.55 -15.69 9.82
CA GLY A 51 20.80 -16.43 9.68
C GLY A 51 21.16 -16.68 8.21
N GLN A 52 20.22 -17.27 7.45
CA GLN A 52 20.41 -17.53 6.02
C GLN A 52 20.62 -16.25 5.19
N TRP A 53 19.88 -15.19 5.50
CA TRP A 53 20.06 -13.89 4.84
C TRP A 53 21.46 -13.33 5.09
N ASN A 54 21.90 -13.32 6.35
CA ASN A 54 23.16 -12.74 6.80
C ASN A 54 24.38 -13.48 6.22
N GLU A 55 24.28 -14.79 6.03
CA GLU A 55 25.32 -15.59 5.34
C GLU A 55 25.53 -15.13 3.90
N ARG A 56 24.46 -14.71 3.21
CA ARG A 56 24.48 -14.29 1.80
C ARG A 56 24.72 -12.80 1.61
N HIS A 57 24.38 -11.97 2.60
CA HIS A 57 24.35 -10.51 2.48
C HIS A 57 25.16 -9.82 3.58
N SER A 58 26.49 -9.91 3.49
CA SER A 58 27.43 -9.34 4.46
C SER A 58 27.35 -7.80 4.61
N SER A 59 26.84 -7.08 3.61
CA SER A 59 26.64 -5.62 3.66
C SER A 59 25.26 -5.21 4.19
N ALA A 60 24.31 -6.14 4.30
CA ALA A 60 22.92 -5.87 4.68
C ALA A 60 22.43 -6.80 5.81
N VAL A 61 23.29 -6.98 6.82
CA VAL A 61 23.00 -7.85 7.98
C VAL A 61 21.76 -7.37 8.74
N ILE A 62 20.89 -8.32 9.07
CA ILE A 62 19.70 -8.17 9.89
C ILE A 62 20.01 -8.68 11.30
N ASP A 63 19.72 -7.89 12.33
CA ASP A 63 19.76 -8.33 13.72
C ASP A 63 18.36 -8.81 14.16
N PRO A 64 18.15 -10.13 14.36
CA PRO A 64 16.86 -10.66 14.79
C PRO A 64 16.45 -10.18 16.19
N ILE A 65 17.39 -9.90 17.09
CA ILE A 65 17.09 -9.39 18.42
C ILE A 65 16.60 -7.94 18.34
N ALA A 66 17.22 -7.13 17.48
CA ALA A 66 16.75 -5.77 17.24
C ALA A 66 15.33 -5.74 16.68
N ILE A 67 14.97 -6.68 15.78
CA ILE A 67 13.59 -6.81 15.27
C ILE A 67 12.63 -7.16 16.41
N LEU A 68 12.96 -8.16 17.24
CA LEU A 68 12.13 -8.57 18.38
C LEU A 68 11.94 -7.46 19.43
N GLN A 69 12.90 -6.53 19.55
CA GLN A 69 12.88 -5.39 20.48
C GLN A 69 12.30 -4.11 19.88
N SER A 70 12.06 -4.08 18.57
CA SER A 70 11.55 -2.91 17.87
C SER A 70 10.16 -2.48 18.36
N SER A 71 9.80 -1.22 18.13
CA SER A 71 8.44 -0.74 18.34
C SER A 71 7.45 -1.55 17.51
N THR A 72 6.33 -1.94 18.12
CA THR A 72 5.27 -2.69 17.44
C THR A 72 4.77 -1.91 16.22
N PRO A 73 4.79 -2.45 14.99
CA PRO A 73 4.31 -1.76 13.79
C PRO A 73 2.84 -1.32 13.90
N ALA A 74 2.44 -0.32 13.12
CA ALA A 74 1.10 0.26 13.19
C ALA A 74 -0.01 -0.78 12.96
N GLY A 75 0.13 -1.63 11.93
CA GLY A 75 -0.84 -2.70 11.69
C GLY A 75 -0.92 -3.70 12.84
N VAL A 76 0.20 -4.01 13.48
CA VAL A 76 0.21 -4.92 14.65
C VAL A 76 -0.41 -4.28 15.89
N ARG A 77 -0.31 -2.96 16.08
CA ARG A 77 -1.02 -2.26 17.16
C ARG A 77 -2.53 -2.30 16.93
N GLN A 78 -2.98 -1.97 15.73
CA GLN A 78 -4.40 -2.06 15.35
C GLN A 78 -4.97 -3.47 15.56
N TYR A 79 -4.17 -4.50 15.27
CA TYR A 79 -4.55 -5.90 15.49
C TYR A 79 -4.77 -6.23 16.95
N ARG A 80 -3.85 -5.79 17.82
CA ARG A 80 -3.97 -5.94 19.27
C ARG A 80 -5.19 -5.22 19.80
N ASP A 81 -5.38 -3.98 19.37
CA ASP A 81 -6.49 -3.14 19.82
C ASP A 81 -7.82 -3.75 19.38
N LEU A 82 -7.90 -4.35 18.18
CA LEU A 82 -9.11 -5.05 17.72
C LEU A 82 -9.51 -6.17 18.68
N HIS A 83 -8.57 -7.07 19.03
CA HIS A 83 -8.83 -8.15 20.00
C HIS A 83 -9.26 -7.62 21.36
N GLU A 84 -8.48 -6.70 21.95
CA GLU A 84 -8.78 -6.19 23.29
C GLU A 84 -10.14 -5.47 23.33
N ASN A 85 -10.49 -4.71 22.29
CA ASN A 85 -11.78 -4.03 22.20
C ASN A 85 -12.95 -5.03 22.08
N ILE A 86 -12.79 -6.11 21.32
CA ILE A 86 -13.83 -7.15 21.19
C ILE A 86 -14.04 -7.86 22.53
N ILE A 87 -12.96 -8.19 23.24
CA ILE A 87 -13.01 -8.86 24.54
C ILE A 87 -13.64 -7.96 25.60
N ALA A 88 -13.33 -6.66 25.60
CA ALA A 88 -13.85 -5.71 26.58
C ALA A 88 -15.32 -5.30 26.31
N ALA A 89 -15.82 -5.52 25.10
CA ALA A 89 -17.18 -5.19 24.70
C ALA A 89 -18.16 -6.35 24.90
N ASP A 90 -19.46 -6.06 24.82
CA ASP A 90 -20.53 -7.06 24.80
C ASP A 90 -20.57 -7.88 23.48
N THR A 91 -19.54 -7.73 22.64
CA THR A 91 -19.39 -8.40 21.35
C THR A 91 -18.28 -9.45 21.35
N ALA A 92 -17.86 -9.98 22.50
CA ALA A 92 -16.82 -11.00 22.59
C ALA A 92 -17.06 -12.23 21.70
N PHE A 93 -18.33 -12.55 21.43
CA PHE A 93 -18.72 -13.60 20.47
C PHE A 93 -18.16 -13.36 19.06
N ALA A 94 -17.86 -12.11 18.69
CA ALA A 94 -17.33 -11.76 17.38
C ALA A 94 -15.86 -12.16 17.17
N GLN A 95 -15.16 -12.56 18.23
CA GLN A 95 -13.83 -13.18 18.12
C GLN A 95 -13.83 -14.35 17.11
N ILE A 96 -14.91 -15.14 17.05
CA ILE A 96 -15.01 -16.28 16.12
C ILE A 96 -14.96 -15.86 14.64
N ALA A 97 -15.46 -14.67 14.31
CA ALA A 97 -15.38 -14.12 12.96
C ALA A 97 -13.97 -13.65 12.62
N LEU A 98 -13.28 -13.06 13.60
CA LEU A 98 -11.88 -12.69 13.45
C LEU A 98 -11.01 -13.94 13.20
N GLU A 99 -11.16 -14.99 14.00
CA GLU A 99 -10.41 -16.26 13.80
C GLU A 99 -10.71 -16.88 12.44
N TYR A 100 -11.99 -16.91 12.05
CA TYR A 100 -12.40 -17.41 10.74
C TYR A 100 -11.69 -16.71 9.58
N GLU A 101 -11.65 -15.37 9.58
CA GLU A 101 -11.06 -14.62 8.48
C GLU A 101 -9.54 -14.79 8.41
N ILE A 102 -8.86 -14.83 9.55
CA ILE A 102 -7.40 -14.96 9.62
C ILE A 102 -6.95 -16.33 9.14
N GLU A 103 -7.56 -17.40 9.63
CA GLU A 103 -7.26 -18.76 9.18
C GLU A 103 -7.64 -18.96 7.71
N SER A 104 -8.70 -18.29 7.25
CA SER A 104 -9.07 -18.29 5.83
C SER A 104 -7.98 -17.69 4.94
N LEU A 105 -7.14 -16.78 5.45
CA LEU A 105 -5.97 -16.28 4.73
C LEU A 105 -4.93 -17.38 4.50
N SER A 106 -4.66 -18.20 5.52
CA SER A 106 -3.73 -19.35 5.40
C SER A 106 -4.20 -20.35 4.34
N LEU A 107 -5.51 -20.58 4.25
CA LEU A 107 -6.10 -21.45 3.22
C LEU A 107 -6.06 -20.85 1.83
N THR A 108 -6.36 -19.57 1.72
CA THR A 108 -6.49 -18.90 0.41
C THR A 108 -5.13 -18.57 -0.20
N TYR A 109 -4.17 -18.16 0.64
CA TYR A 109 -2.90 -17.60 0.22
C TYR A 109 -1.68 -18.33 0.77
N GLY A 110 -1.79 -19.08 1.87
CA GLY A 110 -0.64 -19.66 2.57
C GLY A 110 0.21 -20.59 1.69
N ALA A 111 -0.41 -21.53 0.97
CA ALA A 111 0.33 -22.43 0.08
C ALA A 111 1.05 -21.69 -1.07
N LYS A 112 0.43 -20.64 -1.61
CA LYS A 112 1.03 -19.80 -2.66
C LYS A 112 2.20 -18.99 -2.10
N LEU A 113 2.04 -18.43 -0.91
CA LEU A 113 3.09 -17.67 -0.22
C LEU A 113 4.30 -18.56 0.09
N VAL A 114 4.08 -19.76 0.63
CA VAL A 114 5.15 -20.73 0.91
C VAL A 114 5.88 -21.11 -0.38
N THR A 115 5.15 -21.40 -1.47
CA THR A 115 5.76 -21.74 -2.76
C THR A 115 6.59 -20.58 -3.32
N ALA A 116 6.09 -19.35 -3.23
CA ALA A 116 6.80 -18.17 -3.68
C ALA A 116 8.06 -17.91 -2.84
N ALA A 117 7.97 -18.09 -1.52
CA ALA A 117 9.10 -17.95 -0.60
C ALA A 117 10.17 -19.03 -0.86
N ASP A 118 9.77 -20.29 -1.03
CA ASP A 118 10.68 -21.39 -1.38
C ASP A 118 11.43 -21.11 -2.69
N SER A 119 10.71 -20.60 -3.69
CA SER A 119 11.28 -20.22 -4.98
C SER A 119 12.28 -19.06 -4.85
N ALA A 120 11.94 -18.03 -4.06
CA ALA A 120 12.81 -16.88 -3.83
C ALA A 120 14.06 -17.22 -3.01
N LEU A 121 13.95 -18.19 -2.10
CA LEU A 121 15.01 -18.60 -1.18
C LEU A 121 15.82 -19.81 -1.68
N ASN A 122 15.54 -20.31 -2.89
CA ASN A 122 16.18 -21.48 -3.50
C ASN A 122 16.15 -22.73 -2.59
N ASP A 123 14.99 -23.06 -2.03
CA ASP A 123 14.73 -24.29 -1.26
C ASP A 123 15.51 -24.42 0.08
N THR A 124 16.23 -23.39 0.52
CA THR A 124 16.83 -23.36 1.87
C THR A 124 15.86 -22.92 2.97
N ALA A 125 14.65 -22.50 2.60
CA ALA A 125 13.64 -21.93 3.50
C ALA A 125 12.92 -22.97 4.39
N ARG A 126 13.27 -24.25 4.29
CA ARG A 126 12.55 -25.33 5.00
C ARG A 126 12.47 -25.10 6.51
N ASP A 127 13.54 -24.56 7.10
CA ASP A 127 13.65 -24.30 8.54
C ASP A 127 13.17 -22.90 8.96
N GLY A 128 12.79 -22.04 8.01
CA GLY A 128 12.41 -20.64 8.25
C GLY A 128 10.94 -20.31 7.97
N LEU A 129 10.12 -21.31 7.62
CA LEU A 129 8.71 -21.14 7.28
C LEU A 129 7.81 -22.11 8.07
N THR A 130 8.28 -22.59 9.22
CA THR A 130 7.59 -23.63 9.99
C THR A 130 6.21 -23.17 10.48
N PHE A 131 6.09 -21.93 10.97
CA PHE A 131 4.82 -21.35 11.39
C PHE A 131 3.80 -21.34 10.24
N LEU A 132 4.20 -20.87 9.06
CA LEU A 132 3.32 -20.80 7.89
C LEU A 132 2.92 -22.18 7.39
N ARG A 133 3.85 -23.14 7.38
CA ARG A 133 3.58 -24.52 6.93
C ARG A 133 2.61 -25.23 7.88
N GLU A 134 2.73 -25.00 9.18
CA GLU A 134 1.83 -25.55 10.18
C GLU A 134 0.41 -25.01 9.99
N HIS A 135 0.25 -23.69 9.84
CA HIS A 135 -1.06 -23.06 9.59
C HIS A 135 -1.66 -23.47 8.25
N VAL A 136 -0.87 -23.65 7.18
CA VAL A 136 -1.37 -24.22 5.91
C VAL A 136 -1.93 -25.64 6.10
N ALA A 137 -1.33 -26.43 6.98
CA ALA A 137 -1.76 -27.80 7.23
C ALA A 137 -2.96 -27.90 8.19
N LEU A 138 -3.01 -27.06 9.23
CA LEU A 138 -3.98 -27.14 10.32
C LEU A 138 -5.22 -26.29 10.09
N ASP A 139 -5.09 -25.10 9.47
CA ASP A 139 -6.17 -24.11 9.42
C ASP A 139 -7.37 -24.57 8.58
N ALA A 140 -7.23 -25.62 7.76
CA ALA A 140 -8.36 -26.21 7.04
C ALA A 140 -9.42 -26.75 7.99
N ALA A 141 -8.98 -27.37 9.08
CA ALA A 141 -9.86 -27.88 10.12
C ALA A 141 -10.43 -26.73 10.97
N HIS A 142 -9.59 -25.77 11.37
CA HIS A 142 -10.00 -24.62 12.18
C HIS A 142 -11.01 -23.73 11.44
N THR A 143 -10.77 -23.41 10.16
CA THR A 143 -11.70 -22.55 9.39
C THR A 143 -13.05 -23.23 9.20
N LEU A 144 -13.07 -24.54 8.95
CA LEU A 144 -14.32 -25.30 8.85
C LEU A 144 -15.06 -25.34 10.19
N PHE A 145 -14.33 -25.46 11.30
CA PHE A 145 -14.87 -25.38 12.64
C PHE A 145 -15.48 -24.00 12.93
N ASN A 146 -14.72 -22.92 12.73
CA ASN A 146 -15.17 -21.55 12.94
C ASN A 146 -16.42 -21.23 12.10
N ARG A 147 -16.44 -21.65 10.83
CA ARG A 147 -17.63 -21.53 9.97
C ARG A 147 -18.86 -22.23 10.53
N ARG A 148 -18.70 -23.41 11.14
CA ARG A 148 -19.80 -24.15 11.76
C ARG A 148 -20.31 -23.45 13.02
N GLU A 149 -19.41 -22.92 13.86
CA GLU A 149 -19.79 -22.19 15.06
C GLU A 149 -20.49 -20.87 14.72
N ILE A 150 -19.99 -20.12 13.74
CA ILE A 150 -20.68 -18.93 13.20
C ILE A 150 -22.09 -19.29 12.71
N LYS A 151 -22.22 -20.39 11.96
CA LYS A 151 -23.53 -20.85 11.48
C LYS A 151 -24.49 -21.17 12.62
N LYS A 152 -24.04 -21.88 13.66
CA LYS A 152 -24.86 -22.18 14.84
C LYS A 152 -25.28 -20.90 15.57
N LEU A 153 -24.31 -20.02 15.81
CA LEU A 153 -24.55 -18.72 16.44
C LEU A 153 -25.63 -17.93 15.69
N LEU A 154 -25.55 -17.83 14.36
CA LEU A 154 -26.51 -17.06 13.57
C LEU A 154 -27.90 -17.70 13.46
N VAL A 155 -28.01 -19.01 13.65
CA VAL A 155 -29.32 -19.68 13.76
C VAL A 155 -30.01 -19.28 15.06
N ASP A 156 -29.26 -19.21 16.16
CA ASP A 156 -29.81 -18.92 17.49
C ASP A 156 -29.92 -17.41 17.76
N ARG A 157 -29.00 -16.61 17.23
CA ARG A 157 -28.80 -15.17 17.46
C ARG A 157 -28.48 -14.43 16.15
N PRO A 158 -29.47 -14.26 15.25
CA PRO A 158 -29.28 -13.57 13.98
C PRO A 158 -28.91 -12.08 14.16
N ASP A 159 -29.22 -11.49 15.32
CA ASP A 159 -28.86 -10.12 15.70
C ASP A 159 -27.33 -9.92 15.84
N CYS A 160 -26.55 -11.00 15.97
CA CYS A 160 -25.10 -10.93 16.01
C CYS A 160 -24.44 -10.62 14.65
N LEU A 161 -25.18 -10.72 13.52
CA LEU A 161 -24.63 -10.68 12.17
C LEU A 161 -23.74 -9.46 11.91
N ASP A 162 -24.23 -8.25 12.20
CA ASP A 162 -23.50 -7.02 11.90
C ASP A 162 -22.16 -6.94 12.65
N ALA A 163 -22.14 -7.38 13.91
CA ALA A 163 -20.92 -7.42 14.71
C ALA A 163 -19.90 -8.43 14.15
N LEU A 164 -20.36 -9.60 13.67
CA LEU A 164 -19.49 -10.60 13.03
C LEU A 164 -18.88 -10.05 11.74
N VAL A 165 -19.71 -9.46 10.86
CA VAL A 165 -19.27 -8.91 9.57
C VAL A 165 -18.28 -7.79 9.77
N ASN A 166 -18.59 -6.83 10.63
CA ASN A 166 -17.71 -5.68 10.92
C ASN A 166 -16.37 -6.14 11.52
N THR A 167 -16.40 -7.12 12.41
CA THR A 167 -15.19 -7.66 13.03
C THR A 167 -14.31 -8.39 12.03
N GLY A 168 -14.90 -9.28 11.20
CA GLY A 168 -14.16 -9.99 10.15
C GLY A 168 -13.55 -9.05 9.12
N ALA A 169 -14.30 -8.06 8.65
CA ALA A 169 -13.80 -7.06 7.70
C ALA A 169 -12.61 -6.27 8.27
N ARG A 170 -12.70 -5.83 9.54
CA ARG A 170 -11.60 -5.14 10.23
C ARG A 170 -10.38 -6.02 10.44
N ALA A 171 -10.57 -7.33 10.68
CA ALA A 171 -9.47 -8.28 10.79
C ALA A 171 -8.68 -8.38 9.47
N LEU A 172 -9.38 -8.49 8.34
CA LEU A 172 -8.77 -8.52 7.00
C LEU A 172 -8.04 -7.22 6.67
N GLU A 173 -8.63 -6.06 6.97
CA GLU A 173 -8.00 -4.75 6.76
C GLU A 173 -6.71 -4.62 7.57
N THR A 174 -6.75 -5.04 8.83
CA THR A 174 -5.59 -5.00 9.71
C THR A 174 -4.46 -5.92 9.24
N TYR A 175 -4.78 -7.12 8.76
CA TYR A 175 -3.79 -8.01 8.13
C TYR A 175 -3.21 -7.41 6.84
N GLY A 176 -4.03 -6.72 6.05
CA GLY A 176 -3.58 -5.94 4.91
C GLY A 176 -2.52 -4.91 5.32
N GLN A 177 -2.80 -4.13 6.38
CA GLN A 177 -1.86 -3.14 6.91
C GLN A 177 -0.56 -3.76 7.43
N PHE A 178 -0.62 -4.96 8.04
CA PHE A 178 0.58 -5.69 8.45
C PHE A 178 1.45 -6.11 7.26
N VAL A 179 0.85 -6.59 6.17
CA VAL A 179 1.59 -6.90 4.93
C VAL A 179 2.21 -5.63 4.34
N ASP A 180 1.47 -4.53 4.34
CA ASP A 180 1.96 -3.22 3.88
C ASP A 180 3.18 -2.75 4.70
N ASP A 181 3.14 -2.91 6.03
CA ASP A 181 4.26 -2.61 6.92
C ASP A 181 5.50 -3.50 6.61
N CYS A 182 5.29 -4.80 6.34
CA CYS A 182 6.36 -5.72 5.95
C CYS A 182 7.01 -5.33 4.61
N ILE A 183 6.21 -4.96 3.61
CA ILE A 183 6.73 -4.52 2.30
C ILE A 183 7.50 -3.20 2.47
N ARG A 184 6.99 -2.25 3.25
CA ARG A 184 7.69 -0.98 3.54
C ARG A 184 9.07 -1.24 4.16
N ALA A 185 9.15 -2.17 5.11
CA ALA A 185 10.42 -2.58 5.73
C ALA A 185 11.37 -3.24 4.72
N ALA A 186 10.89 -4.15 3.88
CA ALA A 186 11.70 -4.80 2.84
C ALA A 186 12.26 -3.79 1.84
N LEU A 187 11.46 -2.84 1.38
CA LEU A 187 11.90 -1.76 0.48
C LEU A 187 12.97 -0.87 1.13
N ALA A 188 12.90 -0.63 2.43
CA ALA A 188 13.93 0.12 3.15
C ALA A 188 15.27 -0.63 3.24
N MET A 189 15.23 -1.98 3.30
CA MET A 189 16.44 -2.82 3.37
C MET A 189 17.23 -2.89 2.06
N ASP A 190 16.57 -2.81 0.90
CA ASP A 190 17.20 -2.78 -0.44
C ASP A 190 18.00 -1.47 -0.71
N SER A 191 18.09 -0.58 0.29
CA SER A 191 18.93 0.63 0.27
C SER A 191 20.44 0.38 0.09
N ARG A 192 20.89 -0.88 0.09
CA ARG A 192 22.32 -1.25 0.11
C ARG A 192 22.83 -1.96 -1.14
N SER A 193 22.00 -2.14 -2.17
CA SER A 193 22.47 -2.67 -3.47
C SER A 193 23.28 -1.61 -4.22
N PRO A 194 24.60 -1.81 -4.45
CA PRO A 194 25.37 -0.92 -5.30
C PRO A 194 25.08 -1.28 -6.76
N GLY A 195 24.63 -0.34 -7.60
CA GLY A 195 24.72 -0.59 -9.05
C GLY A 195 23.93 0.24 -10.05
N ARG A 196 22.95 1.08 -9.66
CA ARG A 196 22.20 1.89 -10.64
C ARG A 196 22.28 3.37 -10.33
N ILE A 197 22.90 4.14 -11.23
CA ILE A 197 22.90 5.59 -11.17
C ILE A 197 21.58 6.06 -11.80
N ILE A 198 20.63 6.38 -10.93
CA ILE A 198 19.36 6.96 -11.35
C ILE A 198 19.45 8.48 -11.22
N GLU A 199 19.29 9.16 -12.34
CA GLU A 199 19.21 10.61 -12.40
C GLU A 199 17.77 11.07 -12.21
N HIS A 200 17.60 12.20 -11.52
CA HIS A 200 16.32 12.85 -11.28
C HIS A 200 16.27 14.13 -12.11
N ARG A 201 15.20 14.33 -12.86
CA ARG A 201 14.97 15.55 -13.63
C ARG A 201 13.59 16.10 -13.27
N LEU A 202 13.53 17.39 -12.98
CA LEU A 202 12.29 18.15 -12.79
C LEU A 202 12.13 19.08 -13.99
N PHE A 203 11.03 18.94 -14.71
CA PHE A 203 10.69 19.80 -15.84
C PHE A 203 9.53 20.70 -15.46
N GLU A 204 9.69 21.99 -15.72
CA GLU A 204 8.62 22.97 -15.59
C GLU A 204 7.55 22.79 -16.69
N PRO A 205 6.33 23.30 -16.49
CA PRO A 205 5.31 23.33 -17.52
C PRO A 205 5.84 23.94 -18.83
N PRO A 206 5.85 23.21 -19.95
CA PRO A 206 6.41 23.72 -21.21
C PRO A 206 5.52 24.78 -21.87
N GLY A 207 4.31 25.00 -21.34
CA GLY A 207 3.39 26.04 -21.78
C GLY A 207 2.68 25.73 -23.10
N PRO A 208 1.77 26.63 -23.53
CA PRO A 208 0.90 26.40 -24.68
C PRO A 208 1.65 26.31 -26.02
N ILE A 209 2.86 26.89 -26.11
CA ILE A 209 3.69 26.85 -27.33
C ILE A 209 4.08 25.41 -27.68
N ALA A 210 4.34 24.58 -26.66
CA ALA A 210 4.69 23.17 -26.81
C ALA A 210 3.55 22.29 -27.34
N LYS A 211 2.34 22.83 -27.55
CA LYS A 211 1.22 22.10 -28.18
C LYS A 211 1.56 21.67 -29.61
N ASN A 212 2.24 22.52 -30.37
CA ASN A 212 2.55 22.27 -31.79
C ASN A 212 3.96 21.68 -31.99
N ALA A 213 4.87 21.96 -31.05
CA ALA A 213 6.24 21.48 -31.06
C ALA A 213 6.65 21.12 -29.63
N PRO A 214 6.23 19.94 -29.12
CA PRO A 214 6.58 19.52 -27.77
C PRO A 214 8.11 19.35 -27.65
N PRO A 215 8.71 19.73 -26.51
CA PRO A 215 10.14 19.53 -26.30
C PRO A 215 10.47 18.03 -26.27
N GLU A 216 11.71 17.69 -26.62
CA GLU A 216 12.14 16.30 -26.76
C GLU A 216 11.93 15.48 -25.49
N TRP A 217 12.24 16.05 -24.32
CA TRP A 217 12.01 15.38 -23.03
C TRP A 217 10.54 14.99 -22.82
N LEU A 218 9.59 15.79 -23.30
CA LEU A 218 8.16 15.49 -23.15
C LEU A 218 7.76 14.34 -24.06
N LEU A 219 8.33 14.25 -25.26
CA LEU A 219 8.13 13.13 -26.18
C LEU A 219 8.66 11.82 -25.56
N TRP A 220 9.80 11.87 -24.89
CA TRP A 220 10.36 10.71 -24.19
C TRP A 220 9.47 10.23 -23.04
N ILE A 221 9.00 11.14 -22.18
CA ILE A 221 8.08 10.80 -21.09
C ILE A 221 6.77 10.22 -21.64
N ARG A 222 6.21 10.85 -22.68
CA ARG A 222 5.01 10.37 -23.39
C ARG A 222 5.16 8.96 -23.94
N SER A 223 6.30 8.69 -24.57
CA SER A 223 6.64 7.34 -25.07
C SER A 223 6.70 6.32 -23.94
N LEU A 224 7.42 6.62 -22.84
CA LEU A 224 7.48 5.76 -21.65
C LEU A 224 6.08 5.46 -21.09
N ARG A 225 5.25 6.49 -20.90
CA ARG A 225 3.88 6.34 -20.41
C ARG A 225 3.06 5.45 -21.33
N SER A 226 3.12 5.69 -22.64
CA SER A 226 2.39 4.89 -23.63
C SER A 226 2.76 3.41 -23.57
N GLN A 227 4.05 3.08 -23.43
CA GLN A 227 4.53 1.71 -23.33
C GLN A 227 4.03 1.03 -22.06
N ILE A 228 4.15 1.70 -20.91
CA ILE A 228 3.69 1.18 -19.62
C ILE A 228 2.16 1.05 -19.59
N LEU A 229 1.44 2.03 -20.11
CA LEU A 229 -0.01 2.05 -20.13
C LEU A 229 -0.57 1.04 -21.14
N TYR A 230 0.12 0.73 -22.24
CA TYR A 230 -0.32 -0.32 -23.18
C TYR A 230 -0.37 -1.71 -22.52
N ASP A 231 0.53 -1.97 -21.56
CA ASP A 231 0.53 -3.13 -20.68
C ASP A 231 0.40 -4.47 -21.44
N GLY A 232 1.31 -4.67 -22.41
CA GLY A 232 1.33 -5.89 -23.24
C GLY A 232 0.08 -6.11 -24.09
N GLY A 233 -0.75 -5.09 -24.30
CA GLY A 233 -2.01 -5.20 -25.05
C GLY A 233 -3.27 -5.14 -24.19
N ALA A 234 -3.16 -5.16 -22.86
CA ALA A 234 -4.31 -5.10 -21.96
C ALA A 234 -5.10 -3.79 -22.06
N ARG A 235 -4.47 -2.72 -22.57
CA ARG A 235 -5.08 -1.40 -22.81
C ARG A 235 -4.72 -0.90 -24.22
N PRO A 236 -5.39 -1.40 -25.27
CA PRO A 236 -4.98 -1.22 -26.66
C PRO A 236 -5.00 0.23 -27.15
N LEU A 237 -5.76 1.12 -26.48
CA LEU A 237 -5.80 2.54 -26.82
C LEU A 237 -4.43 3.22 -26.74
N PHE A 238 -3.53 2.74 -25.87
CA PHE A 238 -2.17 3.28 -25.71
C PHE A 238 -1.12 2.58 -26.59
N GLY A 239 -1.51 1.57 -27.39
CA GLY A 239 -0.60 0.84 -28.27
C GLY A 239 -0.54 1.41 -29.69
N PRO A 240 0.35 0.89 -30.56
CA PRO A 240 0.42 1.30 -31.96
C PRO A 240 -0.95 1.21 -32.66
N GLY A 241 -1.37 2.30 -33.31
CA GLY A 241 -2.68 2.40 -33.97
C GLY A 241 -3.85 2.75 -33.02
N GLY A 242 -3.62 2.80 -31.71
CA GLY A 242 -4.59 3.26 -30.73
C GLY A 242 -4.72 4.78 -30.70
N ALA A 243 -5.92 5.28 -30.37
CA ALA A 243 -6.21 6.72 -30.33
C ALA A 243 -5.41 7.51 -29.26
N ARG A 244 -4.75 6.81 -28.33
CA ARG A 244 -3.88 7.37 -27.28
C ARG A 244 -2.43 6.87 -27.40
N TYR A 245 -2.01 6.42 -28.59
CA TYR A 245 -0.62 6.06 -28.82
C TYR A 245 0.30 7.27 -28.58
N GLY A 246 1.36 7.06 -27.80
CA GLY A 246 2.23 8.12 -27.29
C GLY A 246 1.65 8.89 -26.09
N ASP A 247 0.49 8.51 -25.55
CA ASP A 247 -0.22 9.18 -24.43
C ASP A 247 -0.15 10.73 -24.48
N PRO A 248 -0.57 11.38 -25.59
CA PRO A 248 -0.67 12.82 -25.61
C PRO A 248 -1.78 13.28 -24.66
N ASP A 249 -1.43 14.14 -23.72
CA ASP A 249 -2.37 14.71 -22.75
C ASP A 249 -2.20 16.23 -22.71
N PRO A 250 -3.26 17.03 -22.99
CA PRO A 250 -3.18 18.49 -22.93
C PRO A 250 -2.74 19.02 -21.57
N ALA A 251 -3.01 18.29 -20.49
CA ALA A 251 -2.54 18.62 -19.15
C ALA A 251 -1.00 18.61 -19.05
N ASP A 252 -0.27 17.98 -19.97
CA ASP A 252 1.19 18.07 -19.96
C ASP A 252 1.73 19.49 -20.17
N LEU A 253 0.94 20.40 -20.75
CA LEU A 253 1.42 21.74 -21.07
C LEU A 253 1.44 22.68 -19.86
N GLU A 254 0.69 22.33 -18.82
CA GLU A 254 0.41 23.20 -17.67
C GLU A 254 0.93 22.60 -16.36
N ASN A 255 1.63 21.48 -16.39
CA ASN A 255 2.01 20.76 -15.18
C ASN A 255 3.51 20.46 -15.13
N PHE A 256 4.02 20.30 -13.92
CA PHE A 256 5.40 19.86 -13.69
C PHE A 256 5.51 18.36 -13.96
N HIS A 257 6.67 17.94 -14.47
CA HIS A 257 7.01 16.53 -14.66
C HIS A 257 8.26 16.19 -13.89
N LEU A 258 8.11 15.30 -12.90
CA LEU A 258 9.23 14.65 -12.24
C LEU A 258 9.53 13.36 -12.99
N ALA A 259 10.77 13.18 -13.44
CA ALA A 259 11.18 12.01 -14.19
C ALA A 259 12.47 11.40 -13.64
N LEU A 260 12.57 10.09 -13.76
CA LEU A 260 13.71 9.27 -13.40
C LEU A 260 14.36 8.74 -14.68
N PHE A 261 15.69 8.81 -14.74
CA PHE A 261 16.47 8.37 -15.88
C PHE A 261 17.56 7.39 -15.46
N GLU A 262 17.83 6.41 -16.32
CA GLU A 262 19.04 5.58 -16.27
C GLU A 262 19.72 5.67 -17.65
N ASN A 263 20.98 6.12 -17.69
CA ASN A 263 21.74 6.29 -18.94
C ASN A 263 20.96 7.07 -20.03
N ASP A 264 20.38 8.22 -19.66
CA ASP A 264 19.53 9.07 -20.51
C ASP A 264 18.21 8.44 -21.01
N LEU A 265 17.88 7.23 -20.58
CA LEU A 265 16.59 6.61 -20.86
C LEU A 265 15.60 6.90 -19.73
N PRO A 266 14.39 7.42 -20.01
CA PRO A 266 13.39 7.62 -18.97
C PRO A 266 12.88 6.25 -18.49
N ILE A 267 12.92 6.04 -17.18
CA ILE A 267 12.50 4.78 -16.55
C ILE A 267 11.24 4.96 -15.68
N GLY A 268 10.95 6.18 -15.26
CA GLY A 268 9.77 6.51 -14.47
C GLY A 268 9.41 7.98 -14.59
N ALA A 269 8.15 8.31 -14.41
CA ALA A 269 7.68 9.69 -14.43
C ALA A 269 6.42 9.85 -13.57
N ALA A 270 6.24 11.05 -13.05
CA ALA A 270 4.99 11.49 -12.44
C ALA A 270 4.74 12.96 -12.78
N ARG A 271 3.47 13.33 -12.88
CA ARG A 271 3.04 14.70 -13.20
C ARG A 271 2.35 15.30 -11.98
N LEU A 272 2.66 16.57 -11.69
CA LEU A 272 2.05 17.32 -10.60
C LEU A 272 1.48 18.65 -11.09
N SER A 273 0.20 18.86 -10.82
CA SER A 273 -0.45 20.17 -10.89
C SER A 273 -0.33 20.86 -9.54
N LEU A 274 0.20 22.08 -9.51
CA LEU A 274 0.34 22.84 -8.28
C LEU A 274 -1.01 23.49 -7.86
N PRO A 275 -1.19 23.87 -6.58
CA PRO A 275 -2.35 24.62 -6.15
C PRO A 275 -2.59 25.88 -6.99
N GLY A 276 -3.85 26.23 -7.23
CA GLY A 276 -4.22 27.43 -7.98
C GLY A 276 -4.01 27.35 -9.51
N TYR A 277 -3.52 26.24 -10.07
CA TYR A 277 -3.45 26.05 -11.53
C TYR A 277 -4.81 25.89 -12.20
N ASN A 278 -4.82 26.02 -13.54
CA ASN A 278 -6.00 25.92 -14.38
C ASN A 278 -6.72 24.57 -14.23
N ARG A 279 -7.88 24.61 -13.58
CA ARG A 279 -8.69 23.41 -13.25
C ARG A 279 -9.33 22.73 -14.47
N SER A 280 -9.31 23.37 -15.65
CA SER A 280 -9.89 22.77 -16.86
C SER A 280 -9.18 21.49 -17.32
N GLN A 281 -8.00 21.20 -16.77
CA GLN A 281 -7.19 20.01 -17.06
C GLN A 281 -7.10 19.02 -15.88
N SER A 282 -7.93 19.18 -14.83
CA SER A 282 -8.00 18.22 -13.73
C SER A 282 -8.49 16.87 -14.24
N LEU A 283 -7.85 15.79 -13.78
CA LEU A 283 -8.32 14.42 -13.96
C LEU A 283 -9.27 14.01 -12.84
N VAL A 284 -9.03 14.49 -11.61
CA VAL A 284 -9.85 14.13 -10.45
C VAL A 284 -11.26 14.72 -10.57
N ASP A 285 -11.38 16.02 -10.87
CA ASP A 285 -12.66 16.75 -10.96
C ASP A 285 -13.69 16.10 -11.91
N PRO A 286 -13.37 15.78 -13.18
CA PRO A 286 -14.31 15.10 -14.07
C PRO A 286 -14.51 13.62 -13.76
N THR A 287 -13.60 12.97 -13.03
CA THR A 287 -13.71 11.54 -12.69
C THR A 287 -14.70 11.33 -11.55
N PHE A 288 -14.54 12.05 -10.45
CA PHE A 288 -15.34 11.85 -9.23
C PHE A 288 -16.47 12.88 -9.05
N GLY A 289 -16.49 13.93 -9.88
CA GLY A 289 -17.44 15.04 -9.77
C GLY A 289 -16.96 16.12 -8.80
N GLN A 290 -16.95 17.38 -9.27
CA GLN A 290 -16.39 18.50 -8.51
C GLN A 290 -17.05 18.73 -7.14
N GLU A 291 -18.38 18.61 -7.07
CA GLU A 291 -19.12 18.76 -5.81
C GLU A 291 -18.75 17.67 -4.80
N ASN A 292 -18.70 16.42 -5.27
CA ASN A 292 -18.31 15.26 -4.46
C ASN A 292 -16.89 15.41 -3.89
N ILE A 293 -15.93 15.83 -4.73
CA ILE A 293 -14.55 16.08 -4.28
C ILE A 293 -14.49 17.17 -3.23
N ASN A 294 -15.18 18.29 -3.44
CA ASN A 294 -15.19 19.38 -2.45
C ASN A 294 -15.76 18.91 -1.09
N LEU A 295 -16.82 18.09 -1.10
CA LEU A 295 -17.39 17.52 0.13
C LEU A 295 -16.44 16.53 0.82
N CYS A 296 -15.82 15.63 0.06
CA CYS A 296 -14.86 14.66 0.61
C CYS A 296 -13.63 15.35 1.19
N LEU A 297 -13.05 16.31 0.47
CA LEU A 297 -11.90 17.08 0.96
C LEU A 297 -12.26 17.92 2.18
N ALA A 298 -13.40 18.59 2.19
CA ALA A 298 -13.85 19.36 3.34
C ALA A 298 -14.02 18.48 4.58
N SER A 299 -14.56 17.26 4.41
CA SER A 299 -14.70 16.26 5.49
C SER A 299 -13.35 15.78 6.01
N ALA A 300 -12.33 15.72 5.15
CA ALA A 300 -10.95 15.44 5.53
C ALA A 300 -10.17 16.67 6.04
N GLY A 301 -10.79 17.86 6.08
CA GLY A 301 -10.18 19.10 6.58
C GLY A 301 -9.37 19.90 5.54
N TYR A 302 -9.56 19.65 4.25
CA TYR A 302 -8.83 20.30 3.16
C TYR A 302 -9.75 21.08 2.23
N ARG A 303 -9.20 22.12 1.59
CA ARG A 303 -9.88 22.83 0.50
C ARG A 303 -9.25 22.45 -0.83
N ARG A 304 -10.09 22.29 -1.86
CA ARG A 304 -9.63 21.90 -3.20
C ARG A 304 -8.60 22.89 -3.79
N GLU A 305 -8.72 24.18 -3.49
CA GLU A 305 -7.76 25.21 -3.92
C GLU A 305 -6.36 25.07 -3.34
N ASP A 306 -6.22 24.43 -2.17
CA ASP A 306 -4.94 24.23 -1.49
C ASP A 306 -4.29 22.88 -1.86
N CYS A 307 -4.97 22.09 -2.70
CA CYS A 307 -4.52 20.77 -3.09
C CYS A 307 -3.77 20.82 -4.43
N ALA A 308 -2.59 20.22 -4.45
CA ALA A 308 -1.93 19.79 -5.68
C ALA A 308 -2.62 18.54 -6.23
N GLU A 309 -2.46 18.25 -7.52
CA GLU A 309 -3.03 17.05 -8.15
C GLU A 309 -1.93 16.23 -8.83
N ALA A 310 -1.75 14.98 -8.37
CA ALA A 310 -0.81 14.06 -8.98
C ALA A 310 -1.50 13.19 -10.03
N SER A 311 -0.79 12.95 -11.13
CA SER A 311 -1.28 12.10 -12.21
C SER A 311 -0.15 11.45 -12.98
N ARG A 312 -0.49 10.45 -13.80
CA ARG A 312 0.46 9.78 -14.71
C ARG A 312 1.73 9.28 -14.01
N LEU A 313 1.58 8.80 -12.77
CA LEU A 313 2.64 8.11 -12.05
C LEU A 313 2.87 6.74 -12.71
N VAL A 314 3.98 6.61 -13.42
CA VAL A 314 4.39 5.40 -14.11
C VAL A 314 5.84 5.05 -13.77
N LEU A 315 6.13 3.75 -13.70
CA LEU A 315 7.46 3.23 -13.48
C LEU A 315 7.61 1.94 -14.28
N HIS A 316 8.72 1.84 -15.02
CA HIS A 316 9.04 0.67 -15.82
C HIS A 316 9.16 -0.56 -14.90
N ALA A 317 8.69 -1.72 -15.38
CA ALA A 317 8.51 -2.92 -14.55
C ALA A 317 9.78 -3.34 -13.80
N ASP A 318 10.92 -3.28 -14.49
CA ASP A 318 12.25 -3.62 -13.95
C ASP A 318 12.74 -2.71 -12.82
N TYR A 319 12.04 -1.60 -12.55
CA TYR A 319 12.37 -0.62 -11.53
C TYR A 319 11.29 -0.49 -10.45
N ARG A 320 10.22 -1.29 -10.52
CA ARG A 320 9.15 -1.30 -9.52
C ARG A 320 9.57 -1.90 -8.19
N GLN A 321 10.66 -2.67 -8.18
CA GLN A 321 11.24 -3.24 -6.97
C GLN A 321 12.18 -2.22 -6.31
N GLY A 322 12.19 -2.21 -4.97
CA GLY A 322 13.09 -1.36 -4.19
C GLY A 322 12.66 0.12 -4.10
N ARG A 323 13.63 0.99 -3.79
CA ARG A 323 13.37 2.39 -3.38
C ARG A 323 13.07 3.35 -4.53
N ILE A 324 13.20 2.92 -5.78
CA ILE A 324 13.06 3.82 -6.94
C ILE A 324 11.64 4.41 -6.99
N VAL A 325 10.62 3.61 -6.67
CA VAL A 325 9.24 4.10 -6.58
C VAL A 325 9.08 5.15 -5.48
N GLN A 326 9.76 4.99 -4.34
CA GLN A 326 9.74 5.96 -3.24
C GLN A 326 10.26 7.33 -3.67
N ARG A 327 11.14 7.41 -4.67
CA ARG A 327 11.66 8.68 -5.19
C ARG A 327 10.62 9.47 -5.98
N LEU A 328 9.75 8.79 -6.73
CA LEU A 328 8.62 9.47 -7.39
C LEU A 328 7.64 10.03 -6.36
N PHE A 329 7.23 9.23 -5.37
CA PHE A 329 6.32 9.69 -4.32
C PHE A 329 6.94 10.80 -3.45
N GLY A 330 8.18 10.61 -3.01
CA GLY A 330 8.91 11.60 -2.22
C GLY A 330 9.14 12.90 -2.99
N GLY A 331 9.43 12.83 -4.29
CA GLY A 331 9.57 14.00 -5.14
C GLY A 331 8.27 14.74 -5.42
N LEU A 332 7.15 14.03 -5.63
CA LEU A 332 5.84 14.66 -5.71
C LEU A 332 5.48 15.37 -4.41
N TRP A 333 5.68 14.70 -3.27
CA TRP A 333 5.44 15.27 -1.95
C TRP A 333 6.32 16.50 -1.70
N ALA A 334 7.62 16.41 -1.98
CA ALA A 334 8.56 17.51 -1.82
C ALA A 334 8.22 18.71 -2.72
N LEU A 335 7.84 18.48 -3.97
CA LEU A 335 7.41 19.54 -4.89
C LEU A 335 6.11 20.20 -4.42
N ALA A 336 5.15 19.41 -3.94
CA ALA A 336 3.92 19.94 -3.35
C ALA A 336 4.21 20.80 -2.11
N ALA A 337 5.10 20.34 -1.22
CA ALA A 337 5.52 21.07 -0.02
C ALA A 337 6.19 22.40 -0.37
N GLU A 338 7.16 22.39 -1.28
CA GLU A 338 7.86 23.60 -1.74
C GLU A 338 6.89 24.62 -2.38
N SER A 339 5.86 24.12 -3.08
CA SER A 339 4.82 24.97 -3.68
C SER A 339 3.75 25.50 -2.70
N GLY A 340 3.83 25.11 -1.42
CA GLY A 340 2.86 25.51 -0.39
C GLY A 340 1.52 24.75 -0.41
N ALA A 341 1.44 23.63 -1.13
CA ALA A 341 0.26 22.77 -1.11
C ALA A 341 0.02 22.18 0.29
N LYS A 342 -1.25 21.99 0.65
CA LYS A 342 -1.65 21.34 1.91
C LYS A 342 -1.89 19.84 1.77
N ALA A 343 -2.20 19.40 0.55
CA ALA A 343 -2.32 18.00 0.22
C ALA A 343 -2.06 17.76 -1.28
N ILE A 344 -1.80 16.52 -1.64
CA ILE A 344 -1.87 16.02 -3.02
C ILE A 344 -3.11 15.14 -3.16
N ILE A 345 -3.91 15.37 -4.18
CA ILE A 345 -5.00 14.46 -4.56
C ILE A 345 -4.64 13.68 -5.82
N ALA A 346 -5.13 12.45 -5.95
CA ALA A 346 -4.90 11.63 -7.13
C ALA A 346 -6.05 10.66 -7.38
N ALA A 347 -6.36 10.41 -8.65
CA ALA A 347 -7.15 9.27 -9.07
C ALA A 347 -6.24 8.06 -9.23
N VAL A 348 -6.42 7.03 -8.39
CA VAL A 348 -5.51 5.88 -8.30
C VAL A 348 -6.21 4.58 -8.68
N GLY A 349 -5.54 3.73 -9.45
CA GLY A 349 -6.09 2.44 -9.90
C GLY A 349 -6.08 1.36 -8.82
N THR A 350 -7.08 0.48 -8.82
CA THR A 350 -7.22 -0.59 -7.82
C THR A 350 -6.73 -1.95 -8.35
N LYS A 351 -6.79 -2.19 -9.67
CA LYS A 351 -6.51 -3.49 -10.29
C LYS A 351 -5.09 -4.00 -10.06
N ASN A 352 -4.13 -3.07 -10.07
CA ASN A 352 -2.72 -3.36 -9.78
C ASN A 352 -2.31 -2.84 -8.39
N HIS A 353 -3.28 -2.60 -7.50
CA HIS A 353 -3.09 -2.16 -6.12
C HIS A 353 -2.29 -0.84 -6.00
N GLN A 354 -2.47 0.08 -6.95
CA GLN A 354 -1.84 1.39 -6.87
C GLN A 354 -2.43 2.21 -5.72
N ASP A 355 -3.73 2.07 -5.43
CA ASP A 355 -4.36 2.63 -4.25
C ASP A 355 -3.66 2.20 -2.95
N ARG A 356 -3.34 0.91 -2.80
CA ARG A 356 -2.55 0.41 -1.66
C ARG A 356 -1.13 0.96 -1.64
N LEU A 357 -0.47 1.05 -2.79
CA LEU A 357 0.87 1.63 -2.86
C LEU A 357 0.88 3.10 -2.38
N PHE A 358 -0.15 3.88 -2.73
CA PHE A 358 -0.34 5.23 -2.23
C PHE A 358 -0.51 5.22 -0.70
N SER A 359 -1.34 4.33 -0.15
CA SER A 359 -1.53 4.17 1.29
C SER A 359 -0.25 3.80 2.02
N MET A 360 0.55 2.88 1.46
CA MET A 360 1.85 2.49 2.01
C MET A 360 2.81 3.68 2.15
N PHE A 361 2.68 4.68 1.28
CA PHE A 361 3.48 5.91 1.33
C PHE A 361 2.80 7.07 2.06
N GLY A 362 1.71 6.83 2.78
CA GLY A 362 1.09 7.82 3.67
C GLY A 362 -0.10 8.58 3.09
N ALA A 363 -0.61 8.16 1.93
CA ALA A 363 -1.90 8.64 1.47
C ALA A 363 -3.06 7.97 2.22
N GLN A 364 -4.18 8.66 2.29
CA GLN A 364 -5.46 8.14 2.75
C GLN A 364 -6.34 7.92 1.52
N ILE A 365 -7.07 6.80 1.47
CA ILE A 365 -8.08 6.57 0.44
C ILE A 365 -9.42 7.10 0.96
N LEU A 366 -9.98 8.09 0.27
CA LEU A 366 -11.26 8.71 0.62
C LEU A 366 -12.40 7.84 0.10
N ASN A 367 -12.88 6.92 0.94
CA ASN A 367 -13.93 5.96 0.60
C ASN A 367 -15.26 6.62 0.26
N GLU A 368 -15.51 7.79 0.86
CA GLU A 368 -16.72 8.59 0.68
C GLU A 368 -16.86 9.10 -0.76
N ALA A 369 -15.74 9.25 -1.47
CA ALA A 369 -15.74 9.65 -2.88
C ALA A 369 -16.25 8.53 -3.80
N GLY A 370 -16.34 7.29 -3.30
CA GLY A 370 -16.71 6.11 -4.05
C GLY A 370 -15.60 5.62 -4.99
N SER A 371 -15.97 4.68 -5.86
CA SER A 371 -15.12 4.19 -6.94
C SER A 371 -15.74 4.52 -8.31
N VAL A 372 -14.89 4.69 -9.31
CA VAL A 372 -15.31 5.05 -10.67
C VAL A 372 -14.65 4.13 -11.68
N ASP A 373 -15.47 3.45 -12.48
CA ASP A 373 -14.97 2.64 -13.60
C ASP A 373 -14.22 3.53 -14.61
N ALA A 374 -13.01 3.12 -14.96
CA ALA A 374 -12.19 3.79 -15.95
C ALA A 374 -11.81 2.86 -17.10
N PRO A 375 -12.73 2.61 -18.06
CA PRO A 375 -12.53 1.64 -19.14
C PRO A 375 -11.27 1.91 -19.98
N THR A 376 -10.90 3.18 -20.14
CA THR A 376 -9.67 3.57 -20.85
C THR A 376 -8.43 2.94 -20.23
N PHE A 377 -8.41 2.81 -18.91
CA PHE A 377 -7.31 2.21 -18.14
C PHE A 377 -7.58 0.75 -17.78
N ASN A 378 -8.73 0.17 -18.19
CA ASN A 378 -9.12 -1.19 -17.82
C ASN A 378 -8.97 -1.40 -16.29
N ASP A 379 -9.45 -0.43 -15.52
CA ASP A 379 -9.23 -0.28 -14.07
C ASP A 379 -10.45 0.40 -13.43
N GLU A 380 -10.51 0.33 -12.11
CA GLU A 380 -11.42 1.12 -11.28
C GLU A 380 -10.57 2.13 -10.49
N LEU A 381 -11.04 3.37 -10.40
CA LEU A 381 -10.32 4.47 -9.76
C LEU A 381 -10.94 4.82 -8.41
N ARG A 382 -10.07 5.11 -7.43
CA ARG A 382 -10.42 5.67 -6.12
C ARG A 382 -9.70 6.99 -5.90
N LEU A 383 -10.23 7.82 -5.00
CA LEU A 383 -9.63 9.09 -4.65
C LEU A 383 -8.61 8.89 -3.51
N ALA A 384 -7.34 9.17 -3.79
CA ALA A 384 -6.29 9.24 -2.79
C ALA A 384 -6.03 10.70 -2.38
N LEU A 385 -5.80 10.90 -1.09
CA LEU A 385 -5.42 12.16 -0.46
C LEU A 385 -4.11 11.96 0.30
N PHE A 386 -3.06 12.65 -0.09
CA PHE A 386 -1.77 12.60 0.58
C PHE A 386 -1.52 13.92 1.32
N PRO A 387 -1.60 13.94 2.66
CA PRO A 387 -1.28 15.13 3.46
C PRO A 387 0.13 15.66 3.17
N VAL A 388 0.26 16.98 3.07
CA VAL A 388 1.53 17.68 2.88
C VAL A 388 1.76 18.59 4.09
N ASP A 389 2.58 18.10 5.01
CA ASP A 389 3.03 18.83 6.19
C ASP A 389 4.56 18.83 6.26
N PRO A 390 5.23 19.96 5.94
CA PRO A 390 6.69 20.07 6.04
C PRO A 390 7.28 19.71 7.40
N ASP A 391 6.51 19.89 8.49
CA ASP A 391 6.94 19.58 9.85
C ASP A 391 6.76 18.10 10.20
N SER A 392 6.00 17.36 9.39
CA SER A 392 5.73 15.92 9.56
C SER A 392 5.81 15.17 8.22
N PRO A 393 6.99 15.10 7.59
CA PRO A 393 7.17 14.43 6.31
C PRO A 393 6.94 12.90 6.41
N PRO A 394 6.63 12.22 5.28
CA PRO A 394 6.47 10.78 5.26
C PRO A 394 7.74 10.04 5.70
N GLU A 395 7.59 8.97 6.48
CA GLU A 395 8.69 8.28 7.18
C GLU A 395 9.55 7.34 6.29
N TYR A 396 9.47 7.43 4.96
CA TYR A 396 10.30 6.60 4.07
C TYR A 396 11.53 7.36 3.55
N GLY A 397 12.67 6.69 3.53
CA GLY A 397 13.98 7.36 3.50
C GLY A 397 14.37 8.11 2.22
N GLU A 398 13.52 8.16 1.18
CA GLU A 398 13.80 8.95 -0.04
C GLU A 398 13.23 10.38 0.05
N VAL A 399 12.35 10.69 1.00
CA VAL A 399 11.73 12.03 1.10
C VAL A 399 12.78 13.12 1.32
N ALA A 400 13.68 12.97 2.29
CA ALA A 400 14.70 13.97 2.59
C ALA A 400 15.64 14.24 1.40
N TYR A 401 16.04 13.18 0.69
CA TYR A 401 16.84 13.28 -0.53
C TYR A 401 16.08 14.06 -1.62
N MET A 402 14.80 13.74 -1.81
CA MET A 402 13.98 14.41 -2.83
C MET A 402 13.65 15.86 -2.45
N GLN A 403 13.49 16.20 -1.17
CA GLN A 403 13.36 17.58 -0.72
C GLN A 403 14.57 18.42 -1.11
N GLU A 404 15.78 17.92 -0.84
CA GLU A 404 17.01 18.61 -1.24
C GLU A 404 17.11 18.76 -2.75
N PHE A 405 16.78 17.71 -3.51
CA PHE A 405 16.73 17.77 -4.97
C PHE A 405 15.77 18.86 -5.46
N ILE A 406 14.51 18.85 -4.99
CA ILE A 406 13.49 19.81 -5.41
C ILE A 406 13.92 21.24 -5.07
N VAL A 407 14.37 21.51 -3.85
CA VAL A 407 14.83 22.86 -3.45
C VAL A 407 15.96 23.34 -4.37
N ARG A 408 16.90 22.46 -4.73
CA ARG A 408 18.01 22.80 -5.65
C ARG A 408 17.53 23.05 -7.08
N SER A 409 16.58 22.24 -7.57
CA SER A 409 16.01 22.37 -8.91
C SER A 409 15.13 23.60 -9.06
N TYR A 410 14.33 23.91 -8.03
CA TYR A 410 13.40 25.06 -8.01
C TYR A 410 14.15 26.40 -7.90
N ASN A 411 15.25 26.45 -7.14
CA ASN A 411 16.04 27.67 -6.92
C ASN A 411 17.16 27.90 -7.96
N ARG A 412 17.23 27.11 -9.03
CA ARG A 412 18.20 27.29 -10.14
C ARG A 412 17.51 27.27 -11.51
N PRO A 413 16.79 28.34 -11.89
CA PRO A 413 16.21 28.45 -13.22
C PRO A 413 17.26 28.48 -14.36
N GLU A 414 18.53 28.78 -14.06
CA GLU A 414 19.61 28.94 -15.05
C GLU A 414 20.12 27.62 -15.68
N LEU A 415 19.68 26.45 -15.22
CA LEU A 415 20.02 25.14 -15.82
C LEU A 415 18.88 24.53 -16.66
N ALA A 416 17.70 25.16 -16.69
CA ALA A 416 16.59 24.72 -17.55
C ALA A 416 16.75 25.17 -19.02
N ALA A 417 17.68 26.09 -19.31
CA ALA A 417 17.92 26.65 -20.63
C ALA A 417 19.19 26.14 -21.33
N ALA A 418 19.83 25.09 -20.81
CA ALA A 418 21.01 24.46 -21.41
C ALA A 418 20.80 22.96 -21.67
N VAL A 419 19.75 22.63 -22.44
CA VAL A 419 19.68 21.44 -23.29
C VAL A 419 19.10 21.84 -24.63
#